data_AF-I1VAG8-F1
#
_entry.id   AF-I1VAG8-F1
#
_cell.length_a   1.000
_cell.length_b   1.000
_cell.length_c   1.000
_cell.angle_alpha   90.00
_cell.angle_beta   90.00
_cell.angle_gamma   90.00
#
_symmetry.space_group_name_H-M   'P 1'
#
loop_
_entity.id
_entity.type
_entity.pdbx_description
1 polymer ?
#
loop_
_entity_poly.entity_id
_entity_poly.type
_entity_poly.pdbx_seq_one_letter_code
_entity_poly.pdbx_strand_id
1 'polypeptide(L)'
;EFLAHIGKHTVVYSSNPTWGNHSLVFLSAGFSTYKSYRYWDAAKKALDFDGLMEDLRNAPANSVILLHACAHNPTGVDPTQDQWKQIADLIEERGLFPFFDSAYQGFASGDLDRDAWAVRYFDSRGFEMVCAQSFAKNFGLYNERVGNLTFVAKDRAVIEPVRSQITLLVRANYSNPPNHGARIVGTVLNNPALTEQWKGHIKTMADRIISMRHGLRERLEKMETPGTWNHITDQIGMFSFTGLGPLAVDKLIAEHHIY
;
A
#
# COMPACT_ATOMS: atom_id res chain seq x y z
N GLU A 1 -5.65 13.42 -10.46
CA GLU A 1 -6.08 14.26 -11.59
C GLU A 1 -6.89 13.48 -12.60
N PHE A 2 -6.36 12.42 -13.24
CA PHE A 2 -7.13 11.64 -14.23
C PHE A 2 -8.48 11.17 -13.71
N LEU A 3 -8.50 10.48 -12.56
CA LEU A 3 -9.74 9.98 -11.97
C LEU A 3 -10.72 11.12 -11.62
N ALA A 4 -10.24 12.27 -11.14
CA ALA A 4 -11.10 13.39 -10.77
C ALA A 4 -11.66 14.14 -11.98
N HIS A 5 -10.79 14.55 -12.91
CA HIS A 5 -11.15 15.45 -13.99
C HIS A 5 -11.71 14.74 -15.22
N ILE A 6 -11.24 13.52 -15.49
CA ILE A 6 -11.62 12.73 -16.68
C ILE A 6 -12.57 11.62 -16.26
N GLY A 7 -12.20 10.83 -15.25
CA GLY A 7 -13.06 9.76 -14.70
C GLY A 7 -14.24 10.26 -13.86
N LYS A 8 -14.29 11.56 -13.55
CA LYS A 8 -15.36 12.22 -12.78
C LYS A 8 -15.60 11.61 -11.38
N HIS A 9 -14.58 10.99 -10.79
CA HIS A 9 -14.62 10.57 -9.39
C HIS A 9 -14.47 11.78 -8.47
N THR A 10 -15.40 11.97 -7.54
CA THR A 10 -15.42 13.13 -6.63
C THR A 10 -15.08 12.75 -5.19
N VAL A 11 -15.29 11.49 -4.83
CA VAL A 11 -15.12 10.97 -3.48
C VAL A 11 -14.01 9.92 -3.46
N VAL A 12 -13.10 10.04 -2.50
CA VAL A 12 -12.10 9.03 -2.19
C VAL A 12 -12.20 8.61 -0.73
N TYR A 13 -11.95 7.33 -0.48
CA TYR A 13 -11.87 6.72 0.83
C TYR A 13 -10.48 6.10 1.03
N SER A 14 -9.84 6.38 2.17
CA SER A 14 -8.61 5.69 2.61
C SER A 14 -8.82 4.99 3.94
N SER A 15 -7.97 4.02 4.26
CA SER A 15 -7.93 3.44 5.60
C SER A 15 -7.73 4.50 6.70
N ASN A 16 -8.21 4.24 7.91
CA ASN A 16 -7.90 5.00 9.11
C ASN A 16 -7.08 4.14 10.09
N PRO A 17 -5.78 4.44 10.31
CA PRO A 17 -4.97 5.47 9.66
C PRO A 17 -4.51 5.06 8.25
N THR A 18 -3.77 5.94 7.58
CA THR A 18 -3.09 5.67 6.29
C THR A 18 -1.79 6.47 6.19
N TRP A 19 -1.05 6.34 5.09
CA TRP A 19 0.13 7.16 4.84
C TRP A 19 -0.24 8.64 4.77
N GLY A 20 0.42 9.49 5.59
CA GLY A 20 -0.01 10.87 5.83
C GLY A 20 -0.09 11.77 4.59
N ASN A 21 0.52 11.39 3.46
CA ASN A 21 0.47 12.16 2.22
C ASN A 21 -0.74 11.83 1.34
N HIS A 22 -1.50 10.77 1.62
CA HIS A 22 -2.65 10.37 0.79
C HIS A 22 -3.71 11.46 0.66
N SER A 23 -4.12 12.08 1.77
CA SER A 23 -5.12 13.16 1.74
C SER A 23 -4.67 14.35 0.91
N LEU A 24 -3.41 14.78 1.10
CA LEU A 24 -2.83 15.87 0.34
C LEU A 24 -2.83 15.57 -1.17
N VAL A 25 -2.39 14.38 -1.58
CA VAL A 25 -2.34 13.98 -2.99
C VAL A 25 -3.73 13.98 -3.62
N PHE A 26 -4.72 13.34 -3.00
CA PHE A 26 -6.05 13.22 -3.58
C PHE A 26 -6.81 14.55 -3.62
N LEU A 27 -6.74 15.36 -2.56
CA LEU A 27 -7.38 16.68 -2.54
C LEU A 27 -6.72 17.63 -3.56
N SER A 28 -5.39 17.65 -3.64
CA SER A 28 -4.67 18.45 -4.64
C SER A 28 -4.95 18.01 -6.07
N ALA A 29 -5.23 16.71 -6.26
CA ALA A 29 -5.62 16.12 -7.53
C ALA A 29 -7.05 16.44 -7.99
N GLY A 30 -7.84 17.19 -7.19
CA GLY A 30 -9.17 17.67 -7.55
C GLY A 30 -10.35 16.87 -6.99
N PHE A 31 -10.12 15.93 -6.06
CA PHE A 31 -11.24 15.27 -5.36
C PHE A 31 -11.90 16.26 -4.40
N SER A 32 -13.24 16.39 -4.48
CA SER A 32 -13.99 17.31 -3.62
C SER A 32 -14.27 16.75 -2.23
N THR A 33 -14.11 15.44 -2.04
CA THR A 33 -14.41 14.78 -0.77
C THR A 33 -13.39 13.70 -0.47
N TYR A 34 -12.71 13.84 0.66
CA TYR A 34 -11.83 12.84 1.23
C TYR A 34 -12.47 12.28 2.50
N LYS A 35 -12.69 10.97 2.55
CA LYS A 35 -13.22 10.25 3.71
C LYS A 35 -12.26 9.14 4.12
N SER A 36 -12.48 8.59 5.30
CA SER A 36 -11.76 7.41 5.76
C SER A 36 -12.72 6.27 6.07
N TYR A 37 -12.22 5.04 5.98
CA TYR A 37 -12.87 3.83 6.48
C TYR A 37 -12.06 3.24 7.64
N ARG A 38 -12.74 2.68 8.63
CA ARG A 38 -12.10 2.00 9.77
C ARG A 38 -11.17 0.89 9.28
N TYR A 39 -10.03 0.76 9.96
CA TYR A 39 -9.00 -0.20 9.59
C TYR A 39 -8.23 -0.73 10.79
N TRP A 40 -7.73 0.16 11.65
CA TRP A 40 -6.97 -0.24 12.84
C TRP A 40 -7.84 -0.32 14.09
N ASP A 41 -7.93 -1.50 14.71
CA ASP A 41 -8.47 -1.68 16.05
C ASP A 41 -7.34 -1.55 17.07
N ALA A 42 -7.27 -0.42 17.78
CA ALA A 42 -6.22 -0.15 18.75
C ALA A 42 -6.25 -1.08 19.98
N ALA A 43 -7.43 -1.58 20.35
CA ALA A 43 -7.57 -2.48 21.50
C ALA A 43 -7.06 -3.88 21.14
N LYS A 44 -7.39 -4.37 19.94
CA LYS A 44 -6.94 -5.69 19.45
C LYS A 44 -5.58 -5.65 18.76
N LYS A 45 -5.08 -4.46 18.42
CA LYS A 45 -3.88 -4.24 17.59
C LYS A 45 -3.93 -4.97 16.26
N ALA A 46 -5.12 -5.00 15.65
CA ALA A 46 -5.46 -5.82 14.50
C ALA A 46 -6.38 -5.07 13.52
N LEU A 47 -6.84 -5.75 12.46
CA LEU A 47 -7.76 -5.18 11.48
C LEU A 47 -9.17 -5.08 12.08
N ASP A 48 -9.74 -3.88 12.09
CA ASP A 48 -11.18 -3.66 12.29
C ASP A 48 -11.93 -4.00 11.00
N PHE A 49 -12.03 -5.30 10.73
CA PHE A 49 -12.62 -5.79 9.49
C PHE A 49 -14.12 -5.48 9.40
N ASP A 50 -14.87 -5.59 10.50
CA ASP A 50 -16.30 -5.31 10.51
C ASP A 50 -16.56 -3.82 10.25
N GLY A 51 -15.79 -2.94 10.89
CA GLY A 51 -15.87 -1.49 10.66
C GLY A 51 -15.47 -1.11 9.23
N LEU A 52 -14.42 -1.73 8.67
CA LEU A 52 -14.03 -1.57 7.28
C LEU A 52 -15.20 -1.90 6.34
N MET A 53 -15.80 -3.07 6.51
CA MET A 53 -16.88 -3.54 5.65
C MET A 53 -18.13 -2.68 5.78
N GLU A 54 -18.47 -2.22 6.99
CA GLU A 54 -19.58 -1.30 7.22
C GLU A 54 -19.35 0.05 6.52
N ASP A 55 -18.16 0.64 6.65
CA ASP A 55 -17.87 1.95 6.08
C ASP A 55 -17.84 1.90 4.54
N LEU A 56 -17.26 0.86 3.96
CA LEU A 56 -17.27 0.66 2.50
C LEU A 56 -18.68 0.35 1.98
N ARG A 57 -19.51 -0.37 2.73
CA ARG A 57 -20.92 -0.56 2.41
C ARG A 57 -21.71 0.75 2.50
N ASN A 58 -21.23 1.76 3.21
CA ASN A 58 -21.90 3.07 3.24
C ASN A 58 -21.27 4.07 2.26
N ALA A 59 -20.23 3.67 1.51
CA ALA A 59 -19.63 4.52 0.49
C ALA A 59 -20.58 4.74 -0.70
N PRO A 60 -20.72 5.98 -1.19
CA PRO A 60 -21.46 6.24 -2.43
C PRO A 60 -20.86 5.44 -3.59
N ALA A 61 -21.71 4.97 -4.51
CA ALA A 61 -21.25 4.33 -5.75
C ALA A 61 -20.27 5.26 -6.50
N ASN A 62 -19.35 4.66 -7.27
CA ASN A 62 -18.28 5.36 -7.97
C ASN A 62 -17.24 6.06 -7.07
N SER A 63 -17.28 5.86 -5.75
CA SER A 63 -16.18 6.31 -4.87
C SER A 63 -14.90 5.54 -5.15
N VAL A 64 -13.76 6.22 -5.11
CA VAL A 64 -12.44 5.60 -5.21
C VAL A 64 -12.04 5.04 -3.83
N ILE A 65 -11.68 3.77 -3.76
CA ILE A 65 -11.23 3.11 -2.54
C ILE A 65 -9.73 2.89 -2.65
N LEU A 66 -8.97 3.64 -1.85
CA LEU A 66 -7.52 3.52 -1.78
C LEU A 66 -7.12 2.36 -0.87
N LEU A 67 -6.52 1.34 -1.46
CA LEU A 67 -6.14 0.08 -0.85
C LEU A 67 -4.60 -0.06 -0.84
N HIS A 68 -4.01 -0.44 0.29
CA HIS A 68 -2.61 -0.82 0.34
C HIS A 68 -2.51 -2.27 -0.13
N ALA A 69 -1.68 -2.56 -1.13
CA ALA A 69 -1.58 -3.90 -1.72
C ALA A 69 -1.05 -4.95 -0.72
N CYS A 70 -0.08 -4.54 0.10
CA CYS A 70 0.51 -5.29 1.21
C CYS A 70 1.33 -4.33 2.10
N ALA A 71 1.73 -4.81 3.27
CA ALA A 71 2.52 -4.08 4.27
C ALA A 71 1.95 -2.68 4.55
N HIS A 72 0.70 -2.63 5.01
CA HIS A 72 -0.01 -1.39 5.29
C HIS A 72 0.84 -0.38 6.06
N ASN A 73 0.90 0.85 5.54
CA ASN A 73 1.60 1.95 6.20
C ASN A 73 0.58 2.88 6.88
N PRO A 74 0.61 3.07 8.21
CA PRO A 74 1.72 2.73 9.14
C PRO A 74 1.53 1.45 9.97
N THR A 75 0.42 0.72 9.82
CA THR A 75 0.00 -0.24 10.84
C THR A 75 0.75 -1.58 10.79
N GLY A 76 1.20 -1.98 9.60
CA GLY A 76 1.69 -3.32 9.32
C GLY A 76 0.60 -4.39 9.34
N VAL A 77 -0.68 -4.03 9.43
CA VAL A 77 -1.79 -4.99 9.41
C VAL A 77 -2.33 -5.10 7.99
N ASP A 78 -2.36 -6.31 7.44
CA ASP A 78 -2.96 -6.58 6.12
C ASP A 78 -4.19 -7.49 6.26
N PRO A 79 -5.21 -7.35 5.39
CA PRO A 79 -6.30 -8.32 5.31
C PRO A 79 -5.78 -9.70 4.89
N THR A 80 -6.38 -10.75 5.43
CA THR A 80 -6.17 -12.12 4.95
C THR A 80 -6.72 -12.28 3.53
N GLN A 81 -6.34 -13.35 2.83
CA GLN A 81 -6.90 -13.62 1.50
C GLN A 81 -8.43 -13.75 1.53
N ASP A 82 -9.01 -14.36 2.57
CA ASP A 82 -10.46 -14.49 2.68
C ASP A 82 -11.16 -13.16 3.01
N GLN A 83 -10.49 -12.27 3.73
CA GLN A 83 -10.96 -10.90 3.93
C GLN A 83 -10.88 -10.10 2.62
N TRP A 84 -9.80 -10.23 1.86
CA TRP A 84 -9.68 -9.61 0.54
C TRP A 84 -10.75 -10.07 -0.45
N LYS A 85 -11.13 -11.36 -0.42
CA LYS A 85 -12.25 -11.86 -1.23
C LYS A 85 -13.55 -11.12 -0.91
N GLN A 86 -13.87 -10.99 0.37
CA GLN A 86 -15.06 -10.26 0.83
C GLN A 86 -15.00 -8.76 0.50
N ILE A 87 -13.82 -8.13 0.62
CA ILE A 87 -13.63 -6.73 0.22
C ILE A 87 -13.89 -6.57 -1.28
N ALA A 88 -13.38 -7.48 -2.11
CA ALA A 88 -13.64 -7.47 -3.55
C ALA A 88 -15.14 -7.62 -3.84
N ASP A 89 -15.81 -8.58 -3.19
CA ASP A 89 -17.26 -8.80 -3.37
C ASP A 89 -18.05 -7.52 -3.05
N LEU A 90 -17.71 -6.84 -1.95
CA LEU A 90 -18.35 -5.58 -1.58
C LEU A 90 -18.05 -4.44 -2.58
N ILE A 91 -16.80 -4.30 -3.04
CA ILE A 91 -16.42 -3.26 -4.00
C ILE A 91 -17.16 -3.46 -5.32
N GLU A 92 -17.31 -4.71 -5.78
CA GLU A 92 -18.09 -5.04 -6.99
C GLU A 92 -19.58 -4.76 -6.79
N GLU A 93 -20.19 -5.28 -5.72
CA GLU A 93 -21.61 -5.08 -5.39
C GLU A 93 -21.98 -3.59 -5.35
N ARG A 94 -21.07 -2.77 -4.81
CA ARG A 94 -21.30 -1.34 -4.58
C ARG A 94 -20.87 -0.45 -5.73
N GLY A 95 -20.31 -1.00 -6.80
CA GLY A 95 -19.78 -0.24 -7.92
C GLY A 95 -18.73 0.78 -7.48
N LEU A 96 -17.84 0.38 -6.57
CA LEU A 96 -16.73 1.20 -6.08
C LEU A 96 -15.50 0.99 -6.96
N PHE A 97 -14.63 2.01 -7.04
CA PHE A 97 -13.45 1.98 -7.90
C PHE A 97 -12.18 1.68 -7.09
N PRO A 98 -11.55 0.51 -7.23
CA PRO A 98 -10.33 0.18 -6.48
C PRO A 98 -9.10 0.94 -7.02
N PHE A 99 -8.35 1.53 -6.11
CA PHE A 99 -7.04 2.12 -6.35
C PHE A 99 -6.02 1.48 -5.41
N PHE A 100 -5.05 0.74 -5.95
CA PHE A 100 -3.99 0.12 -5.17
C PHE A 100 -2.75 1.01 -5.05
N ASP A 101 -2.24 1.17 -3.84
CA ASP A 101 -0.87 1.60 -3.55
C ASP A 101 0.01 0.37 -3.27
N SER A 102 1.00 0.13 -4.13
CA SER A 102 1.94 -0.99 -4.05
C SER A 102 3.37 -0.48 -3.89
N ALA A 103 3.74 -0.11 -2.67
CA ALA A 103 5.06 0.43 -2.35
C ALA A 103 6.05 -0.61 -1.77
N TYR A 104 5.54 -1.77 -1.31
CA TYR A 104 6.29 -2.73 -0.50
C TYR A 104 6.29 -4.16 -1.05
N GLN A 105 5.92 -4.36 -2.31
CA GLN A 105 5.92 -5.69 -2.93
C GLN A 105 7.29 -6.39 -2.77
N GLY A 106 7.30 -7.54 -2.11
CA GLY A 106 8.48 -8.32 -1.74
C GLY A 106 8.94 -8.13 -0.28
N PHE A 107 8.61 -7.01 0.37
CA PHE A 107 9.02 -6.75 1.77
C PHE A 107 8.05 -7.27 2.81
N ALA A 108 6.82 -7.62 2.40
CA ALA A 108 5.84 -8.18 3.32
C ALA A 108 6.21 -9.63 3.64
N SER A 109 6.32 -10.47 2.61
CA SER A 109 6.55 -11.91 2.78
C SER A 109 7.92 -12.42 2.29
N GLY A 110 8.72 -11.57 1.63
CA GLY A 110 9.90 -12.02 0.89
C GLY A 110 9.58 -12.59 -0.50
N ASP A 111 8.30 -12.60 -0.88
CA ASP A 111 7.79 -13.16 -2.14
C ASP A 111 6.97 -12.10 -2.89
N LEU A 112 7.42 -11.77 -4.10
CA LEU A 112 6.81 -10.74 -4.95
C LEU A 112 5.39 -11.12 -5.41
N ASP A 113 5.13 -12.40 -5.65
CA ASP A 113 3.86 -12.89 -6.17
C ASP A 113 2.81 -12.95 -5.06
N ARG A 114 3.22 -13.41 -3.87
CA ARG A 114 2.38 -13.37 -2.67
C ARG A 114 1.98 -11.94 -2.31
N ASP A 115 2.94 -11.02 -2.35
CA ASP A 115 2.71 -9.61 -1.99
C ASP A 115 1.88 -8.84 -3.04
N ALA A 116 1.76 -9.37 -4.27
CA ALA A 116 0.89 -8.84 -5.33
C ALA A 116 -0.47 -9.54 -5.41
N TRP A 117 -0.76 -10.49 -4.52
CA TRP A 117 -1.93 -11.36 -4.62
C TRP A 117 -3.25 -10.57 -4.64
N ALA A 118 -3.41 -9.56 -3.79
CA ALA A 118 -4.64 -8.76 -3.74
C ALA A 118 -4.91 -8.05 -5.07
N VAL A 119 -3.89 -7.42 -5.65
CA VAL A 119 -4.00 -6.75 -6.96
C VAL A 119 -4.38 -7.76 -8.05
N ARG A 120 -3.70 -8.92 -8.10
CA ARG A 120 -3.98 -9.97 -9.09
C ARG A 120 -5.36 -10.60 -8.91
N TYR A 121 -5.83 -10.72 -7.68
CA TYR A 121 -7.16 -11.24 -7.39
C TYR A 121 -8.24 -10.30 -7.95
N PHE A 122 -8.08 -8.98 -7.76
CA PHE A 122 -8.98 -7.98 -8.37
C PHE A 122 -8.90 -8.00 -9.91
N ASP A 123 -7.69 -8.11 -10.49
CA ASP A 123 -7.56 -8.28 -11.95
C ASP A 123 -8.30 -9.53 -12.45
N SER A 124 -8.12 -10.67 -11.78
CA SER A 124 -8.77 -11.95 -12.15
C SER A 124 -10.30 -11.91 -12.05
N ARG A 125 -10.83 -11.01 -11.24
CA ARG A 125 -12.27 -10.73 -11.10
C ARG A 125 -12.80 -9.76 -12.17
N GLY A 126 -11.92 -9.21 -13.00
CA GLY A 126 -12.28 -8.29 -14.08
C GLY A 126 -12.55 -6.87 -13.60
N PHE A 127 -11.97 -6.44 -12.47
CA PHE A 127 -12.08 -5.04 -12.03
C PHE A 127 -11.38 -4.09 -13.01
N GLU A 128 -12.01 -2.95 -13.27
CA GLU A 128 -11.26 -1.78 -13.73
C GLU A 128 -10.63 -1.13 -12.50
N MET A 129 -9.32 -0.86 -12.57
CA MET A 129 -8.56 -0.41 -11.41
C MET A 129 -7.32 0.38 -11.79
N VAL A 130 -6.78 1.08 -10.80
CA VAL A 130 -5.47 1.73 -10.89
C VAL A 130 -4.54 1.13 -9.86
N CYS A 131 -3.29 0.88 -10.22
CA CYS A 131 -2.23 0.47 -9.30
C CYS A 131 -1.04 1.43 -9.42
N ALA A 132 -0.73 2.14 -8.34
CA ALA A 132 0.47 2.96 -8.21
C ALA A 132 1.57 2.11 -7.58
N GLN A 133 2.63 1.80 -8.33
CA GLN A 133 3.75 0.98 -7.87
C GLN A 133 4.99 1.83 -7.61
N SER A 134 5.65 1.61 -6.47
CA SER A 134 6.92 2.26 -6.15
C SER A 134 8.08 1.27 -6.22
N PHE A 135 9.21 1.72 -6.78
CA PHE A 135 10.47 0.98 -6.73
C PHE A 135 11.45 1.53 -5.68
N ALA A 136 11.03 2.51 -4.88
CA ALA A 136 11.89 3.14 -3.88
C ALA A 136 12.42 2.15 -2.84
N LYS A 137 11.61 1.17 -2.43
CA LYS A 137 11.97 0.22 -1.37
C LYS A 137 12.57 -1.05 -1.95
N ASN A 138 11.89 -1.70 -2.89
CA ASN A 138 12.30 -3.00 -3.45
C ASN A 138 13.53 -2.91 -4.35
N PHE A 139 13.84 -1.76 -4.92
CA PHE A 139 15.14 -1.53 -5.55
C PHE A 139 16.11 -0.68 -4.71
N GLY A 140 15.68 -0.16 -3.55
CA GLY A 140 16.47 0.79 -2.77
C GLY A 140 16.69 2.15 -3.47
N LEU A 141 15.89 2.45 -4.50
CA LEU A 141 16.04 3.64 -5.35
C LEU A 141 15.20 4.82 -4.84
N TYR A 142 15.35 5.15 -3.55
CA TYR A 142 14.53 6.14 -2.87
C TYR A 142 14.58 7.52 -3.53
N ASN A 143 15.78 8.02 -3.83
CA ASN A 143 16.02 9.35 -4.39
C ASN A 143 15.95 9.40 -5.93
N GLU A 144 15.94 8.26 -6.61
CA GLU A 144 15.78 8.19 -8.08
C GLU A 144 14.33 8.42 -8.54
N ARG A 145 13.39 8.40 -7.59
CA ARG A 145 11.97 8.71 -7.82
C ARG A 145 11.34 7.85 -8.93
N VAL A 146 11.62 6.55 -8.89
CA VAL A 146 11.14 5.58 -9.87
C VAL A 146 9.90 4.80 -9.36
N GLY A 147 8.89 4.72 -10.23
CA GLY A 147 7.63 4.02 -10.01
C GLY A 147 6.90 3.83 -11.34
N ASN A 148 5.72 3.25 -11.29
CA ASN A 148 4.81 3.21 -12.43
C ASN A 148 3.35 3.39 -11.98
N LEU A 149 2.49 3.68 -12.94
CA LEU A 149 1.05 3.75 -12.77
C LEU A 149 0.42 2.82 -13.80
N THR A 150 -0.25 1.78 -13.32
CA THR A 150 -0.92 0.79 -14.15
C THR A 150 -2.42 1.04 -14.16
N PHE A 151 -3.01 1.07 -15.35
CA PHE A 151 -4.47 1.11 -15.54
C PHE A 151 -4.93 -0.24 -16.07
N VAL A 152 -5.94 -0.81 -15.43
CA VAL A 152 -6.65 -1.99 -15.90
C VAL A 152 -8.02 -1.53 -16.38
N ALA A 153 -8.35 -1.85 -17.63
CA ALA A 153 -9.62 -1.52 -18.25
C ALA A 153 -10.23 -2.77 -18.88
N LYS A 154 -11.56 -2.85 -18.87
CA LYS A 154 -12.31 -3.96 -19.47
C LYS A 154 -12.26 -3.91 -20.99
N ASP A 155 -12.35 -2.69 -21.54
CA ASP A 155 -12.35 -2.46 -22.98
C ASP A 155 -10.96 -2.01 -23.44
N ARG A 156 -10.38 -2.75 -24.38
CA ARG A 156 -9.11 -2.37 -25.02
C ARG A 156 -9.21 -1.02 -25.74
N ALA A 157 -10.38 -0.65 -26.24
CA ALA A 157 -10.59 0.60 -26.96
C ALA A 157 -10.31 1.84 -26.09
N VAL A 158 -10.41 1.75 -24.76
CA VAL A 158 -10.15 2.90 -23.88
C VAL A 158 -8.66 3.10 -23.55
N ILE A 159 -7.80 2.12 -23.82
CA ILE A 159 -6.38 2.17 -23.41
C ILE A 159 -5.63 3.33 -24.06
N GLU A 160 -5.75 3.52 -25.38
CA GLU A 160 -5.07 4.63 -26.07
C GLU A 160 -5.63 6.01 -25.66
N PRO A 161 -6.96 6.21 -25.56
CA PRO A 161 -7.52 7.42 -24.96
C PRO A 161 -7.01 7.70 -23.54
N VAL A 162 -7.01 6.71 -22.64
CA VAL A 162 -6.48 6.85 -21.26
C VAL A 162 -5.01 7.28 -21.30
N ARG A 163 -4.18 6.58 -22.09
CA ARG A 163 -2.76 6.88 -22.25
C ARG A 163 -2.53 8.30 -22.76
N SER A 164 -3.33 8.76 -23.74
CA SER A 164 -3.22 10.11 -24.29
C SER A 164 -3.46 11.19 -23.23
N GLN A 165 -4.50 11.00 -22.41
CA GLN A 165 -4.85 11.94 -21.35
C GLN A 165 -3.83 11.94 -20.21
N ILE A 166 -3.34 10.77 -19.80
CA ILE A 166 -2.25 10.67 -18.82
C ILE A 166 -1.00 11.38 -19.34
N THR A 167 -0.67 11.24 -20.63
CA THR A 167 0.47 11.91 -21.24
C THR A 167 0.33 13.44 -21.18
N LEU A 168 -0.88 13.98 -21.39
CA LEU A 168 -1.13 15.42 -21.23
C LEU A 168 -0.93 15.90 -19.78
N LEU A 169 -1.44 15.15 -18.81
CA LEU A 169 -1.24 15.45 -17.38
C LEU A 169 0.24 15.45 -17.00
N VAL A 170 0.98 14.41 -17.43
CA VAL A 170 2.43 14.30 -17.23
C VAL A 170 3.16 15.48 -17.89
N ARG A 171 2.79 15.81 -19.13
CA ARG A 171 3.41 16.90 -19.89
C ARG A 171 3.23 18.25 -19.21
N ALA A 172 2.03 18.54 -18.70
CA ALA A 172 1.72 19.77 -18.00
C ALA A 172 2.37 19.87 -16.61
N ASN A 173 2.58 18.73 -15.95
CA ASN A 173 3.14 18.69 -14.60
C ASN A 173 4.68 18.77 -14.61
N TYR A 174 5.34 17.86 -15.32
CA TYR A 174 6.81 17.76 -15.30
C TYR A 174 7.42 17.38 -16.66
N SER A 175 6.69 17.57 -17.77
CA SER A 175 7.10 17.22 -19.14
C SER A 175 7.25 15.70 -19.37
N ASN A 176 8.24 15.08 -18.75
CA ASN A 176 8.61 13.68 -18.94
C ASN A 176 9.35 13.13 -17.71
N PRO A 177 9.20 11.82 -17.40
CA PRO A 177 9.76 11.25 -16.17
C PRO A 177 11.30 11.14 -16.20
N PRO A 178 11.95 11.07 -15.03
CA PRO A 178 13.40 10.83 -14.93
C PRO A 178 13.78 9.46 -15.52
N ASN A 179 14.94 9.39 -16.19
CA ASN A 179 15.33 8.20 -16.93
C ASN A 179 16.19 7.21 -16.13
N HIS A 180 16.93 7.65 -15.11
CA HIS A 180 18.03 6.86 -14.54
C HIS A 180 17.50 5.66 -13.74
N GLY A 181 16.68 5.90 -12.72
CA GLY A 181 16.03 4.83 -11.96
C GLY A 181 15.21 3.87 -12.86
N ALA A 182 14.49 4.40 -13.86
CA ALA A 182 13.73 3.58 -14.80
C ALA A 182 14.64 2.65 -15.63
N ARG A 183 15.82 3.14 -16.06
CA ARG A 183 16.82 2.31 -16.76
C ARG A 183 17.44 1.26 -15.86
N ILE A 184 17.71 1.57 -14.58
CA ILE A 184 18.20 0.58 -13.62
C ILE A 184 17.18 -0.56 -13.47
N VAL A 185 15.93 -0.20 -13.15
CA VAL A 185 14.83 -1.18 -12.99
C VAL A 185 14.66 -1.99 -14.28
N GLY A 186 14.60 -1.33 -15.43
CA GLY A 186 14.48 -2.01 -16.73
C GLY A 186 15.67 -2.93 -17.04
N THR A 187 16.90 -2.55 -16.70
CA THR A 187 18.10 -3.38 -16.92
C THR A 187 18.07 -4.63 -16.07
N VAL A 188 17.69 -4.51 -14.80
CA VAL A 188 17.59 -5.64 -13.88
C VAL A 188 16.46 -6.59 -14.28
N LEU A 189 15.26 -6.05 -14.52
CA LEU A 189 14.06 -6.87 -14.78
C LEU A 189 14.03 -7.51 -16.18
N ASN A 190 14.76 -6.98 -17.15
CA ASN A 190 14.90 -7.59 -18.48
C ASN A 190 16.08 -8.56 -18.59
N ASN A 191 16.86 -8.75 -17.52
CA ASN A 191 17.95 -9.71 -17.47
C ASN A 191 17.62 -10.81 -16.45
N PRO A 192 17.44 -12.08 -16.88
CA PRO A 192 17.05 -13.16 -15.98
C PRO A 192 17.99 -13.36 -14.79
N ALA A 193 19.31 -13.23 -14.99
CA ALA A 193 20.30 -13.40 -13.92
C ALA A 193 20.24 -12.26 -12.90
N LEU A 194 20.10 -11.01 -13.36
CA LEU A 194 19.94 -9.85 -12.46
C LEU A 194 18.59 -9.87 -11.75
N THR A 195 17.53 -10.34 -12.41
CA THR A 195 16.21 -10.51 -11.81
C THR A 195 16.27 -11.51 -10.65
N GLU A 196 16.94 -12.65 -10.86
CA GLU A 196 17.08 -13.67 -9.81
C GLU A 196 17.94 -13.15 -8.65
N GLN A 197 19.04 -12.46 -8.94
CA GLN A 197 19.85 -11.81 -7.92
C GLN A 197 19.04 -10.80 -7.10
N TRP A 198 18.24 -9.96 -7.78
CA TRP A 198 17.38 -8.98 -7.13
C TRP A 198 16.32 -9.65 -6.22
N LYS A 199 15.68 -10.73 -6.69
CA LYS A 199 14.76 -11.52 -5.84
C LYS A 199 15.45 -12.08 -4.59
N GLY A 200 16.69 -12.57 -4.73
CA GLY A 200 17.50 -13.01 -3.60
C GLY A 200 17.78 -11.88 -2.59
N HIS A 201 18.06 -10.67 -3.07
CA HIS A 201 18.25 -9.49 -2.20
C HIS A 201 16.95 -9.09 -1.48
N ILE A 202 15.81 -9.11 -2.18
CA ILE A 202 14.48 -8.88 -1.58
C ILE A 202 14.24 -9.85 -0.43
N LYS A 203 14.42 -11.15 -0.69
CA LYS A 203 14.25 -12.19 0.32
C LYS A 203 15.16 -11.95 1.52
N THR A 204 16.44 -11.65 1.28
CA THR A 204 17.40 -11.34 2.34
C THR A 204 16.94 -10.18 3.23
N MET A 205 16.43 -9.10 2.62
CA MET A 205 15.93 -7.94 3.36
C MET A 205 14.66 -8.26 4.16
N ALA A 206 13.72 -8.99 3.58
CA ALA A 206 12.49 -9.41 4.24
C ALA A 206 12.78 -10.36 5.42
N ASP A 207 13.62 -11.38 5.21
CA ASP A 207 14.04 -12.33 6.24
C ASP A 207 14.71 -11.61 7.43
N ARG A 208 15.53 -10.59 7.16
CA ARG A 208 16.12 -9.75 8.22
C ARG A 208 15.06 -9.00 9.02
N ILE A 209 14.06 -8.39 8.36
CA ILE A 209 12.98 -7.67 9.04
C ILE A 209 12.19 -8.64 9.95
N ILE A 210 11.84 -9.82 9.42
CA ILE A 210 11.14 -10.86 10.16
C ILE A 210 11.96 -11.29 11.38
N SER A 211 13.27 -11.53 11.21
CA SER A 211 14.18 -11.86 12.32
C SER A 211 14.21 -10.77 13.40
N MET A 212 14.24 -9.49 13.03
CA MET A 212 14.22 -8.39 14.00
C MET A 212 12.90 -8.32 14.76
N ARG A 213 11.76 -8.58 14.11
CA ARG A 213 10.43 -8.66 14.77
C ARG A 213 10.39 -9.77 15.82
N HIS A 214 10.83 -10.97 15.45
CA HIS A 214 10.93 -12.09 16.40
C HIS A 214 11.87 -11.75 17.56
N GLY A 215 13.05 -11.21 17.26
CA GLY A 215 14.03 -10.86 18.27
C GLY A 215 13.53 -9.79 19.26
N LEU A 216 12.79 -8.79 18.79
CA LEU A 216 12.20 -7.76 19.65
C LEU A 216 11.12 -8.36 20.56
N ARG A 217 10.18 -9.13 19.99
CA ARG A 217 9.11 -9.78 20.75
C ARG A 217 9.67 -10.70 21.84
N GLU A 218 10.60 -11.58 21.47
CA GLU A 218 11.22 -12.53 22.39
C GLU A 218 11.86 -11.82 23.60
N ARG A 219 12.56 -10.70 23.36
CA ARG A 219 13.20 -9.92 24.42
C ARG A 219 12.19 -9.24 25.33
N LEU A 220 11.12 -8.66 24.76
CA LEU A 220 10.06 -8.03 25.54
C LEU A 220 9.36 -9.04 26.44
N GLU A 221 9.03 -10.23 25.90
CA GLU A 221 8.41 -11.32 26.66
C GLU A 221 9.35 -11.89 27.73
N LYS A 222 10.63 -12.10 27.42
CA LYS A 222 11.64 -12.56 28.39
C LYS A 222 11.86 -11.57 29.54
N MET A 223 11.69 -10.27 29.28
CA MET A 223 11.77 -9.21 30.30
C MET A 223 10.45 -9.01 31.05
N GLU A 224 9.43 -9.84 30.78
CA GLU A 224 8.09 -9.72 31.37
C GLU A 224 7.49 -8.31 31.17
N THR A 225 7.80 -7.69 30.02
CA THR A 225 7.34 -6.33 29.71
C THR A 225 5.81 -6.31 29.67
N PRO A 226 5.13 -5.44 30.43
CA PRO A 226 3.67 -5.47 30.55
C PRO A 226 2.92 -5.45 29.22
N GLY A 227 1.85 -6.24 29.13
CA GLY A 227 0.98 -6.36 27.96
C GLY A 227 1.34 -7.54 27.04
N THR A 228 0.67 -7.61 25.89
CA THR A 228 0.97 -8.60 24.84
C THR A 228 1.73 -7.97 23.68
N TRP A 229 2.63 -8.76 23.09
CA TRP A 229 3.58 -8.34 22.05
C TRP A 229 3.52 -9.21 20.78
N ASN A 230 2.53 -10.10 20.66
CA ASN A 230 2.35 -10.96 19.49
C ASN A 230 2.13 -10.17 18.19
N HIS A 231 1.50 -8.99 18.28
CA HIS A 231 1.26 -8.11 17.13
C HIS A 231 2.55 -7.70 16.41
N ILE A 232 3.71 -7.67 17.08
CA ILE A 232 5.00 -7.37 16.43
C ILE A 232 5.34 -8.41 15.35
N THR A 233 4.99 -9.68 15.58
CA THR A 233 5.24 -10.78 14.63
C THR A 233 4.06 -11.06 13.72
N ASP A 234 2.84 -10.70 14.14
CA ASP A 234 1.64 -10.88 13.32
C ASP A 234 1.53 -9.78 12.24
N GLN A 235 2.07 -8.59 12.52
CA GLN A 235 2.19 -7.49 11.57
C GLN A 235 3.32 -7.73 10.55
N ILE A 236 3.13 -7.18 9.36
CA ILE A 236 3.88 -7.44 8.15
C ILE A 236 4.59 -6.18 7.64
N GLY A 237 5.74 -6.35 6.98
CA GLY A 237 6.44 -5.28 6.29
C GLY A 237 7.40 -4.48 7.17
N MET A 238 7.75 -3.27 6.73
CA MET A 238 8.78 -2.45 7.38
C MET A 238 8.35 -1.81 8.70
N PHE A 239 7.04 -1.65 8.93
CA PHE A 239 6.51 -0.89 10.08
C PHE A 239 5.68 -1.78 10.99
N SER A 240 5.73 -1.49 12.29
CA SER A 240 4.91 -2.14 13.30
C SER A 240 4.26 -1.06 14.15
N PHE A 241 2.93 -1.07 14.25
CA PHE A 241 2.29 -0.19 15.20
C PHE A 241 2.39 -0.80 16.60
N THR A 242 3.29 -0.24 17.42
CA THR A 242 3.66 -0.80 18.73
C THR A 242 2.52 -0.72 19.75
N GLY A 243 1.61 0.26 19.59
CA GLY A 243 0.57 0.59 20.57
C GLY A 243 1.08 1.44 21.73
N LEU A 244 2.31 1.94 21.68
CA LEU A 244 2.83 2.88 22.66
C LEU A 244 2.07 4.21 22.56
N GLY A 245 1.58 4.70 23.70
CA GLY A 245 0.95 6.01 23.77
C GLY A 245 1.96 7.15 23.64
N PRO A 246 1.51 8.38 23.33
CA PRO A 246 2.40 9.53 23.08
C PRO A 246 3.42 9.77 24.20
N LEU A 247 3.00 9.67 25.47
CA LEU A 247 3.90 9.84 26.62
C LEU A 247 5.04 8.81 26.66
N ALA A 248 4.77 7.56 26.26
CA ALA A 248 5.80 6.53 26.20
C ALA A 248 6.76 6.79 25.04
N VAL A 249 6.25 7.27 23.90
CA VAL A 249 7.08 7.69 22.75
C VAL A 249 7.97 8.87 23.12
N ASP A 250 7.41 9.91 23.76
CA ASP A 250 8.18 11.07 24.22
C ASP A 250 9.30 10.67 25.18
N LYS A 251 9.01 9.74 26.09
CA LYS A 251 10.01 9.18 27.01
C LYS A 251 11.12 8.42 26.27
N LEU A 252 10.77 7.59 25.30
CA LEU A 252 11.75 6.87 24.47
C LEU A 252 12.71 7.84 23.75
N ILE A 253 12.18 8.96 23.25
CA ILE A 253 12.97 9.99 22.59
C ILE A 253 13.88 10.71 23.59
N ALA A 254 13.30 11.22 24.68
CA ALA A 254 14.00 12.11 25.62
C ALA A 254 15.04 11.39 26.49
N GLU A 255 14.75 10.16 26.93
CA GLU A 255 15.57 9.43 27.90
C GLU A 255 16.42 8.32 27.28
N HIS A 256 16.01 7.78 26.13
CA HIS A 256 16.65 6.60 25.53
C HIS A 256 17.15 6.82 24.10
N HIS A 257 16.89 7.98 23.50
CA HIS A 257 17.29 8.32 22.13
C HIS A 257 16.79 7.30 21.08
N ILE A 258 15.57 6.79 21.29
CA ILE A 258 14.85 5.91 20.36
C ILE A 258 13.75 6.73 19.68
N TYR A 259 13.80 6.83 18.34
CA TYR A 259 12.96 7.70 17.50
C TYR A 259 12.02 6.89 16.61
#